data_AF-A0A151EVF7-F1
#
_entry.id   AF-A0A151EVF7-F1
#
_cell.length_a   1.000
_cell.length_b   1.000
_cell.length_c   1.000
_cell.angle_alpha   90.00
_cell.angle_beta   90.00
_cell.angle_gamma   90.00
#
_symmetry.space_group_name_H-M   'P 1'
#
loop_
_entity.id
_entity.type
_entity.pdbx_description
1 polymer ?
#
loop_
_entity_poly.entity_id
_entity_poly.type
_entity_poly.pdbx_seq_one_letter_code
_entity_poly.pdbx_strand_id
1 'polypeptide(L)' 'MISFFGKHFIKSGIFPREMGKELHRAFEKRQLSEYEYTFVISQDEAQKMLEKGENFIERIITWLKEEKHYEGLDR' A
#
# COMPACT_ATOMS: atom_id res chain seq x y z
N MET A 1 8.56 -2.54 9.44
CA MET A 1 8.04 -2.84 8.09
C MET A 1 7.90 -1.57 7.24
N ILE A 2 7.07 -0.59 7.64
CA ILE A 2 6.82 0.63 6.85
C ILE A 2 8.07 1.52 6.69
N SER A 3 8.86 1.68 7.74
CA SER A 3 10.13 2.43 7.69
C SER A 3 11.14 1.80 6.72
N PHE A 4 11.15 0.47 6.62
CA PHE A 4 12.01 -0.26 5.70
C PHE A 4 11.53 -0.09 4.25
N PHE A 5 10.22 -0.16 3.99
CA PHE A 5 9.64 0.14 2.68
C PHE A 5 9.99 1.57 2.22
N GLY A 6 9.81 2.55 3.11
CA GLY A 6 10.18 3.94 2.86
C GLY A 6 11.66 4.12 2.56
N LYS A 7 12.55 3.44 3.31
CA LYS A 7 14.00 3.52 3.10
C LYS A 7 14.44 2.88 1.78
N HIS A 8 13.91 1.72 1.44
CA HIS A 8 14.44 0.90 0.35
C HIS A 8 13.74 1.11 -1.00
N PHE A 9 12.49 1.59 -1.01
CA PHE A 9 11.72 1.76 -2.24
C PHE A 9 11.29 3.20 -2.51
N ILE A 10 11.04 4.00 -1.47
CA ILE A 10 10.68 5.41 -1.66
C ILE A 10 11.93 6.29 -1.77
N LYS A 11 12.88 6.18 -0.83
CA LYS A 11 14.10 7.00 -0.85
C LYS A 11 15.06 6.64 -1.99
N SER A 12 14.99 5.42 -2.49
CA SER A 12 15.75 4.95 -3.67
C SER A 12 15.15 5.42 -4.99
N GLY A 13 13.95 6.01 -4.99
CA GLY A 13 13.26 6.49 -6.19
C GLY A 13 12.52 5.42 -6.99
N ILE A 14 12.47 4.17 -6.49
CA ILE A 14 11.78 3.05 -7.16
C ILE A 14 10.27 3.30 -7.20
N PHE A 15 9.69 3.75 -6.09
CA PHE A 15 8.26 4.07 -5.98
C PHE A 15 8.03 5.53 -5.56
N PRO A 16 6.92 6.15 -6.02
CA PRO A 16 6.58 7.51 -5.66
C PRO A 16 6.27 7.65 -4.17
N ARG A 17 6.58 8.82 -3.59
CA ARG A 17 6.34 9.12 -2.17
C ARG A 17 4.89 8.90 -1.73
N GLU A 18 3.93 9.06 -2.64
CA GLU A 18 2.50 8.85 -2.35
C GLU A 18 2.21 7.40 -1.93
N MET A 19 2.84 6.39 -2.53
CA MET A 19 2.68 4.99 -2.10
C MET A 19 3.14 4.77 -0.66
N GLY A 20 4.21 5.47 -0.24
CA GLY A 20 4.66 5.44 1.16
C GLY A 20 3.66 6.07 2.13
N LYS A 21 3.00 7.16 1.73
CA LYS A 21 1.95 7.81 2.53
C LYS A 21 0.69 6.94 2.62
N GLU A 22 0.31 6.28 1.53
CA GLU A 22 -0.86 5.39 1.49
C GLU A 22 -0.65 4.19 2.41
N LEU A 23 0.52 3.55 2.36
CA LEU A 23 0.88 2.45 3.25
C LEU A 23 0.84 2.88 4.73
N HIS A 24 1.35 4.08 5.03
CA HIS A 24 1.33 4.62 6.39
C HIS A 24 -0.11 4.86 6.88
N ARG A 25 -0.94 5.51 6.08
CA ARG A 25 -2.35 5.79 6.40
C ARG A 25 -3.17 4.51 6.61
N ALA A 26 -2.94 3.49 5.79
CA ALA A 26 -3.61 2.20 5.93
C ALA A 26 -3.23 1.52 7.27
N PHE A 27 -1.96 1.62 7.66
CA PHE A 27 -1.47 1.07 8.92
C PHE A 27 -2.02 1.80 10.15
N GLU A 28 -2.04 3.14 10.12
CA GLU A 28 -2.64 3.94 11.20
C GLU A 28 -4.13 3.62 11.38
N LYS A 29 -4.90 3.55 10.27
CA LYS A 29 -6.32 3.20 10.33
C LYS A 29 -6.57 1.79 10.87
N ARG A 30 -5.69 0.83 10.54
CA ARG A 30 -5.75 -0.52 11.13
C ARG A 30 -5.53 -0.46 12.65
N GLN A 31 -4.53 0.28 13.12
CA GLN A 31 -4.30 0.44 14.55
C GLN A 31 -5.48 1.09 15.25
N LEU A 32 -6.05 2.17 14.69
CA LEU A 32 -7.19 2.86 15.29
C LEU A 32 -8.43 1.97 15.40
N SER A 33 -8.67 1.08 14.42
CA SER A 33 -9.78 0.11 14.49
C SER A 33 -9.65 -0.91 15.63
N GLU A 34 -8.43 -1.17 16.13
CA GLU A 34 -8.17 -2.11 17.22
C GLU A 34 -8.21 -1.44 18.61
N TYR A 35 -8.09 -0.11 18.69
CA TYR A 35 -7.97 0.63 19.95
C TYR A 35 -9.09 1.65 20.24
N GLU A 36 -9.86 2.11 19.25
CA GLU A 36 -10.95 3.08 19.45
C GLU A 36 -12.33 2.51 19.09
N TYR A 37 -13.17 2.27 20.11
CA TYR A 37 -14.55 1.79 19.98
C TYR A 37 -15.49 2.73 19.20
N THR A 38 -15.06 3.96 18.90
CA THR A 38 -15.86 4.98 18.19
C THR A 38 -15.38 5.24 16.76
N PHE A 39 -14.40 4.49 16.26
CA PHE A 39 -13.87 4.68 14.91
C PHE A 39 -14.88 4.18 13.86
N VAL A 40 -15.62 5.11 13.25
CA VAL A 40 -16.55 4.84 12.15
C VAL A 40 -15.89 5.26 10.84
N ILE A 41 -15.52 4.28 10.02
CA ILE A 41 -15.13 4.52 8.62
C ILE A 41 -16.40 4.64 7.77
N SER A 42 -16.47 5.67 6.94
CA SER A 42 -17.53 5.77 5.94
C SER A 42 -17.32 4.77 4.79
N GLN A 43 -18.40 4.35 4.13
CA GLN A 43 -18.31 3.46 2.97
C GLN A 43 -17.41 4.02 1.85
N ASP A 44 -17.48 5.34 1.60
CA ASP A 44 -16.64 6.03 0.62
C ASP A 44 -15.15 5.96 0.99
N GLU A 45 -14.82 6.16 2.27
CA GLU A 45 -13.43 6.01 2.72
C GLU A 45 -12.93 4.57 2.64
N ALA A 46 -13.78 3.59 2.96
CA ALA A 46 -13.44 2.18 2.83
C ALA A 46 -13.17 1.84 1.35
N GLN A 47 -14.04 2.29 0.45
CA GLN A 47 -13.91 2.09 -0.99
C GLN A 47 -12.61 2.71 -1.52
N LYS A 48 -12.32 3.96 -1.16
CA LYS A 48 -11.06 4.63 -1.53
C LYS A 48 -9.82 3.92 -0.98
N MET A 49 -9.91 3.31 0.20
CA MET A 49 -8.81 2.51 0.75
C MET A 49 -8.59 1.23 -0.03
N LEU A 50 -9.66 0.55 -0.45
CA LEU A 50 -9.58 -0.65 -1.28
C LEU A 50 -8.96 -0.33 -2.63
N GLU A 51 -9.46 0.69 -3.33
CA GLU A 51 -8.93 1.12 -4.63
C GLU A 51 -7.44 1.46 -4.56
N LYS A 52 -7.02 2.16 -3.50
CA LYS A 52 -5.58 2.46 -3.27
C LYS A 52 -4.78 1.20 -2.99
N GLY A 53 -5.34 0.24 -2.25
CA GLY A 53 -4.70 -1.05 -2.00
C GLY A 53 -4.49 -1.86 -3.27
N GLU A 54 -5.51 -1.92 -4.14
CA GLU A 54 -5.44 -2.60 -5.44
C GLU A 54 -4.36 -1.97 -6.33
N ASN A 55 -4.39 -0.65 -6.49
CA ASN A 55 -3.37 0.10 -7.23
C ASN A 55 -1.96 -0.11 -6.67
N PHE A 56 -1.82 -0.21 -5.34
CA PHE A 56 -0.53 -0.46 -4.70
C PHE A 56 0.01 -1.85 -5.05
N ILE A 57 -0.83 -2.88 -5.03
CA ILE A 57 -0.47 -4.25 -5.40
C ILE A 57 -0.10 -4.33 -6.88
N GLU A 58 -0.91 -3.74 -7.75
CA GLU A 58 -0.67 -3.74 -9.19
C GLU A 58 0.70 -3.12 -9.52
N ARG A 59 1.04 -1.98 -8.92
CA ARG A 59 2.36 -1.33 -9.11
C ARG A 59 3.52 -2.21 -8.66
N ILE A 60 3.36 -2.95 -7.57
CA ILE A 60 4.39 -3.90 -7.10
C ILE A 60 4.51 -5.06 -8.08
N ILE A 61 3.40 -5.64 -8.54
CA ILE A 61 3.41 -6.74 -9.51
C ILE A 61 4.08 -6.31 -10.80
N THR A 62 3.72 -5.15 -11.34
CA THR A 62 4.33 -4.60 -12.55
C THR A 62 5.83 -4.40 -12.38
N TRP A 63 6.25 -3.76 -11.29
CA TRP A 63 7.67 -3.58 -11.00
C TRP A 63 8.43 -4.92 -10.88
N LEU A 64 7.83 -5.92 -10.23
CA LEU A 64 8.43 -7.26 -10.11
C LEU A 64 8.55 -7.98 -11.47
N LYS A 65 7.57 -7.80 -12.36
CA LYS A 65 7.58 -8.34 -13.74
C LYS A 65 8.63 -7.66 -14.63
N GLU A 66 8.89 -6.37 -14.39
CA GLU A 66 9.88 -5.59 -15.15
C GLU A 66 11.31 -5.89 -14.67
N GLU A 67 11.54 -5.94 -13.36
CA GLU A 67 12.86 -6.21 -12.76
C GLU A 67 13.32 -7.66 -12.91
N LYS A 68 12.36 -8.58 -12.99
CA LYS A 68 12.65 -9.97 -13.27
C LYS A 68 11.68 -10.46 -14.32
N HIS A 69 12.18 -10.99 -15.45
CA HIS A 69 11.38 -11.75 -16.42
C HIS A 69 10.69 -12.96 -15.75
N TYR A 70 9.63 -12.74 -14.97
CA TYR A 70 8.94 -13.72 -14.15
C TYR A 70 7.56 -13.99 -14.75
N GLU A 71 7.45 -15.12 -15.45
CA GLU A 71 6.23 -15.62 -16.12
C GLU A 71 5.19 -16.25 -15.15
N GLY A 72 5.15 -15.85 -13.88
CA GLY A 72 4.56 -16.68 -12.82
C GLY A 72 3.30 -16.18 -12.11
N LEU A 73 2.71 -15.03 -12.46
CA LEU A 73 1.64 -14.39 -11.67
C LEU A 73 0.24 -14.39 -12.32
N ASP A 74 0.05 -15.17 -13.38
CA ASP A 74 -1.25 -15.30 -14.07
C ASP A 74 -2.11 -16.45 -13.49
N ARG A 75 -2.20 -16.55 -12.16
CA ARG A 75 -3.06 -17.52 -11.47
C ARG A 75 -4.03 -16.85 -10.52
#